data_AF-A0A7Y8HQR4-F1
#
_entry.id   AF-A0A7Y8HQR4-F1
#
_cell.length_a   1.000
_cell.length_b   1.000
_cell.length_c   1.000
_cell.angle_alpha   90.00
_cell.angle_beta   90.00
_cell.angle_gamma   90.00
#
_symmetry.space_group_name_H-M   'P 1'
#
loop_
_entity.id
_entity.type
_entity.pdbx_description
1 polymer ?
#
loop_
_entity_poly.entity_id
_entity_poly.type
_entity_poly.pdbx_seq_one_letter_code
_entity_poly.pdbx_strand_id
1 'polypeptide(L)'
;MINRICAWALMGGLIILWLPPGVAASNCQLETSPSGPGVALTRHLGIDCSEQEREARAVDAIQLLQAFKEGKGVDLEGVVIRGDLSLDLLPVGRLPPELEGAKDLQGFEVRLIPGSMKIVNSVVRGAIRYGSTQGLLVVQGPVSFNGTRFEQVVDLSRSVFLQPVTLSGAQFLRESYFVQGRFLRGLYAEKTTFGPHT
;
A
#
# COMPACT_ATOMS: atom_id res chain seq x y z
N MET A 1 -25.20 -58.29 -57.70
CA MET A 1 -24.84 -59.65 -57.24
C MET A 1 -23.40 -59.62 -56.74
N ILE A 2 -23.19 -60.13 -55.52
CA ILE A 2 -21.90 -60.60 -54.96
C ILE A 2 -20.85 -59.52 -54.62
N ASN A 3 -20.15 -59.51 -53.49
CA ASN A 3 -20.23 -60.16 -52.18
C ASN A 3 -19.07 -59.59 -51.30
N ARG A 4 -19.15 -59.79 -49.97
CA ARG A 4 -18.05 -59.81 -48.95
C ARG A 4 -17.69 -58.45 -48.32
N ILE A 5 -18.01 -58.12 -47.07
CA ILE A 5 -17.87 -58.77 -45.75
C ILE A 5 -16.41 -58.90 -45.26
N CYS A 6 -16.20 -58.26 -44.10
CA CYS A 6 -15.18 -58.42 -43.06
C CYS A 6 -13.77 -57.84 -43.26
N ALA A 7 -13.46 -56.81 -42.46
CA ALA A 7 -12.28 -56.81 -41.61
C ALA A 7 -12.53 -55.94 -40.37
N TRP A 8 -12.73 -56.58 -39.22
CA TRP A 8 -12.56 -55.95 -37.91
C TRP A 8 -11.06 -55.75 -37.64
N ALA A 9 -10.67 -54.57 -37.19
CA ALA A 9 -9.42 -54.39 -36.46
C ALA A 9 -9.61 -53.31 -35.39
N LEU A 10 -9.66 -53.77 -34.15
CA LEU A 10 -9.46 -52.99 -32.94
C LEU A 10 -8.11 -52.26 -33.03
N MET A 11 -8.11 -50.94 -32.83
CA MET A 11 -6.96 -50.21 -32.32
C MET A 11 -7.47 -49.03 -31.50
N GLY A 12 -7.62 -49.27 -30.20
CA GLY A 12 -7.57 -48.20 -29.22
C GLY A 12 -6.14 -47.65 -29.14
N GLY A 13 -6.00 -46.33 -29.04
CA GLY A 13 -4.68 -45.71 -28.97
C GLY A 13 -4.73 -44.23 -28.64
N LEU A 14 -4.71 -43.95 -27.33
CA LEU A 14 -4.22 -42.74 -26.64
C LEU A 14 -4.49 -41.37 -27.31
N ILE A 15 -5.54 -40.69 -26.84
CA ILE A 15 -5.55 -39.22 -26.79
C ILE A 15 -4.55 -38.80 -25.71
N ILE A 16 -3.35 -38.38 -26.12
CA ILE A 16 -2.41 -37.68 -25.25
C ILE A 16 -3.02 -36.30 -25.01
N LEU A 17 -3.79 -36.16 -23.93
CA LEU A 17 -4.09 -34.88 -23.31
C LEU A 17 -2.76 -34.23 -22.95
N TRP A 18 -2.34 -33.24 -23.74
CA TRP A 18 -1.35 -32.25 -23.33
C TRP A 18 -1.92 -31.49 -22.12
N LEU A 19 -1.66 -32.01 -20.93
CA LEU A 19 -1.71 -31.23 -19.71
C LEU A 19 -0.61 -30.17 -19.79
N PRO A 20 -0.91 -28.87 -19.64
CA PRO A 20 0.12 -27.86 -19.54
C PRO A 20 0.96 -28.14 -18.28
N PRO A 21 2.30 -28.06 -18.37
CA PRO A 21 3.16 -28.26 -17.23
C PRO A 21 3.07 -27.06 -16.30
N GLY A 22 2.95 -27.33 -15.00
CA GLY A 22 3.32 -26.39 -13.95
C GLY A 22 2.21 -25.47 -13.48
N VAL A 23 1.29 -25.99 -12.67
CA VAL A 23 0.85 -25.22 -11.51
C VAL A 23 2.07 -25.15 -10.59
N ALA A 24 2.90 -24.13 -10.76
CA ALA A 24 3.94 -23.84 -9.79
C ALA A 24 3.24 -23.64 -8.43
N ALA A 25 3.56 -24.49 -7.46
CA ALA A 25 3.14 -24.26 -6.09
C ALA A 25 3.68 -22.89 -5.68
N SER A 26 2.79 -21.92 -5.43
CA SER A 26 3.23 -20.59 -5.01
C SER A 26 3.84 -20.70 -3.62
N ASN A 27 5.14 -20.44 -3.50
CA ASN A 27 5.81 -20.35 -2.19
C ASN A 27 5.46 -19.04 -1.46
N CYS A 28 4.73 -18.14 -2.12
CA CYS A 28 4.35 -16.87 -1.55
C CYS A 28 3.30 -17.03 -0.43
N GLN A 29 3.77 -16.98 0.82
CA GLN A 29 2.92 -16.88 2.00
C GLN A 29 2.26 -15.49 2.06
N LEU A 30 0.95 -15.49 2.25
CA LEU A 30 0.12 -14.30 2.35
C LEU A 30 -0.56 -14.31 3.71
N GLU A 31 -0.29 -13.29 4.52
CA GLU A 31 -1.05 -13.03 5.72
C GLU A 31 -2.00 -11.85 5.48
N THR A 32 -3.27 -12.06 5.80
CA THR A 32 -4.31 -11.03 5.77
C THR A 32 -5.11 -11.11 7.06
N SER A 33 -5.33 -9.97 7.70
CA SER A 33 -6.16 -9.91 8.91
C SER A 33 -7.64 -10.10 8.59
N PRO A 34 -8.43 -10.64 9.55
CA PRO A 34 -9.88 -10.68 9.43
C PRO A 34 -10.45 -9.26 9.30
N SER A 35 -11.45 -9.10 8.44
CA SER A 35 -12.15 -7.84 8.25
C SER A 35 -13.07 -7.53 9.44
N GLY A 36 -12.86 -6.38 10.09
CA GLY A 36 -13.71 -5.90 11.19
C GLY A 36 -13.56 -4.39 11.44
N PRO A 37 -14.49 -3.76 12.20
CA PRO A 37 -14.37 -2.35 12.58
C PRO A 37 -13.10 -2.10 13.39
N GLY A 38 -12.34 -1.05 13.06
CA GLY A 38 -11.11 -0.68 13.78
C GLY A 38 -9.88 -1.57 13.49
N VAL A 39 -10.02 -2.65 12.71
CA VAL A 39 -8.88 -3.49 12.30
C VAL A 39 -8.22 -2.87 11.07
N ALA A 40 -6.90 -2.71 11.10
CA ALA A 40 -6.12 -2.16 9.99
C ALA A 40 -6.25 -3.03 8.72
N LEU A 41 -6.25 -2.39 7.54
CA LEU A 41 -6.06 -3.10 6.28
C LEU A 41 -4.68 -3.75 6.29
N THR A 42 -4.65 -5.07 6.44
CA THR A 42 -3.40 -5.83 6.62
C THR A 42 -3.12 -6.70 5.41
N ARG A 43 -1.91 -6.61 4.87
CA ARG A 43 -1.41 -7.54 3.86
C ARG A 43 0.11 -7.67 3.97
N HIS A 44 0.57 -8.86 4.33
CA HIS A 44 1.98 -9.18 4.39
C HIS A 44 2.31 -10.28 3.38
N LEU A 45 3.33 -10.03 2.56
CA LEU A 45 3.86 -10.99 1.60
C LEU A 45 5.24 -11.45 2.04
N GLY A 46 5.39 -12.76 2.20
CA GLY A 46 6.65 -13.37 2.63
C GLY A 46 7.85 -12.95 1.78
N ILE A 47 9.04 -13.00 2.37
CA ILE A 47 10.27 -12.59 1.69
C ILE A 47 10.54 -13.39 0.41
N ASP A 48 10.12 -14.65 0.38
CA ASP A 48 10.31 -15.57 -0.75
C ASP A 48 9.32 -15.35 -1.92
N CYS A 49 8.38 -14.41 -1.80
CA CYS A 49 7.49 -14.06 -2.92
C CYS A 49 8.29 -13.42 -4.06
N SER A 50 8.17 -13.98 -5.26
CA SER A 50 8.72 -13.42 -6.49
C SER A 50 8.07 -12.08 -6.86
N GLU A 51 8.75 -11.29 -7.71
CA GLU A 51 8.19 -10.02 -8.19
C GLU A 51 6.84 -10.22 -8.89
N GLN A 52 6.71 -11.27 -9.72
CA GLN A 52 5.45 -11.57 -10.40
C GLN A 52 4.32 -11.89 -9.42
N GLU A 53 4.60 -12.63 -8.33
CA GLU A 53 3.61 -12.91 -7.30
C GLU A 53 3.22 -11.66 -6.52
N ARG A 54 4.18 -10.78 -6.19
CA ARG A 54 3.90 -9.50 -5.53
C ARG A 54 3.04 -8.59 -6.42
N GLU A 55 3.34 -8.53 -7.71
CA GLU A 55 2.54 -7.79 -8.69
C GLU A 55 1.13 -8.36 -8.86
N ALA A 56 0.98 -9.69 -8.86
CA ALA A 56 -0.33 -10.34 -8.94
C ALA A 56 -1.18 -10.10 -7.68
N ARG A 57 -0.55 -9.78 -6.54
CA ARG A 57 -1.18 -9.54 -5.24
C ARG A 57 -1.15 -8.07 -4.81
N ALA A 58 -0.93 -7.16 -5.77
CA ALA A 58 -0.85 -5.74 -5.51
C ALA A 58 -2.08 -5.21 -4.76
N VAL A 59 -1.87 -4.14 -3.99
CA VAL A 59 -2.92 -3.41 -3.29
C VAL A 59 -3.17 -2.11 -4.04
N ASP A 60 -4.42 -1.83 -4.40
CA ASP A 60 -4.75 -0.55 -5.02
C ASP A 60 -4.78 0.57 -3.98
N ALA A 61 -4.23 1.73 -4.32
CA ALA A 61 -4.25 2.93 -3.48
C ALA A 61 -5.67 3.32 -3.04
N ILE A 62 -6.69 3.02 -3.85
CA ILE A 62 -8.09 3.23 -3.50
C ILE A 62 -8.49 2.41 -2.26
N GLN A 63 -7.94 1.20 -2.07
CA GLN A 63 -8.19 0.37 -0.89
C GLN A 63 -7.61 1.02 0.37
N LEU A 64 -6.43 1.64 0.28
CA LEU A 64 -5.83 2.41 1.37
C LEU A 64 -6.70 3.61 1.73
N LEU A 65 -7.11 4.39 0.72
CA LEU A 65 -8.00 5.54 0.92
C LEU A 65 -9.31 5.12 1.61
N GLN A 66 -9.89 4.01 1.17
CA GLN A 66 -11.12 3.47 1.76
C GLN A 66 -10.91 3.04 3.21
N ALA A 67 -9.80 2.37 3.53
CA ALA A 67 -9.46 2.02 4.91
C ALA A 67 -9.39 3.25 5.81
N PHE A 68 -8.72 4.32 5.35
CA PHE A 68 -8.63 5.58 6.10
C PHE A 68 -9.99 6.26 6.29
N LYS A 69 -10.85 6.27 5.26
CA LYS A 69 -12.23 6.79 5.36
C LYS A 69 -13.06 6.04 6.38
N GLU A 70 -12.83 4.75 6.54
CA GLU A 70 -13.47 3.88 7.54
C GLU A 70 -12.84 4.01 8.93
N GLY A 71 -11.87 4.92 9.11
CA GLY A 71 -11.15 5.14 10.37
C GLY A 71 -10.13 4.06 10.71
N LYS A 72 -9.79 3.19 9.76
CA LYS A 72 -8.79 2.14 9.92
C LYS A 72 -7.39 2.66 9.58
N GLY A 73 -6.39 1.97 10.10
CA GLY A 73 -5.01 2.11 9.62
C GLY A 73 -4.71 1.15 8.46
N VAL A 74 -3.46 1.17 8.02
CA VAL A 74 -2.88 0.19 7.10
C VAL A 74 -1.64 -0.44 7.74
N ASP A 75 -1.49 -1.75 7.52
CA ASP A 75 -0.31 -2.53 7.90
C ASP A 75 0.09 -3.44 6.73
N LEU A 76 0.98 -2.91 5.90
CA LEU A 76 1.36 -3.51 4.63
C LEU A 76 2.85 -3.83 4.65
N GLU A 77 3.21 -5.06 4.25
CA GLU A 77 4.59 -5.51 4.21
C GLU A 77 4.88 -6.34 2.96
N GLY A 78 5.97 -6.01 2.27
CA GLY A 78 6.37 -6.74 1.06
C GLY A 78 5.44 -6.54 -0.14
N VAL A 79 4.50 -5.60 -0.11
CA VAL A 79 3.49 -5.46 -1.16
C VAL A 79 3.93 -4.53 -2.28
N VAL A 80 3.28 -4.68 -3.43
CA VAL A 80 3.24 -3.63 -4.45
C VAL A 80 1.95 -2.83 -4.27
N ILE A 81 2.05 -1.51 -4.19
CA ILE A 81 0.90 -0.60 -4.14
C ILE A 81 0.78 0.12 -5.49
N ARG A 82 -0.41 0.06 -6.10
CA ARG A 82 -0.69 0.61 -7.43
C ARG A 82 -1.69 1.76 -7.39
N GLY A 83 -1.55 2.69 -8.33
CA GLY A 83 -2.42 3.86 -8.46
C GLY A 83 -2.06 4.98 -7.50
N ASP A 84 -2.60 6.17 -7.78
CA ASP A 84 -2.34 7.37 -7.00
C ASP A 84 -3.25 7.44 -5.75
N LEU A 85 -2.66 7.78 -4.61
CA LEU A 85 -3.35 8.03 -3.34
C LEU A 85 -3.50 9.53 -3.13
N SER A 86 -4.70 10.07 -3.35
CA SER A 86 -5.04 11.46 -2.97
C SER A 86 -5.71 11.48 -1.61
N LEU A 87 -5.01 12.05 -0.63
CA LEU A 87 -5.47 12.20 0.76
C LEU A 87 -6.43 13.39 0.92
N ASP A 88 -6.52 14.25 -0.09
CA ASP A 88 -7.53 15.32 -0.17
C ASP A 88 -8.97 14.77 -0.24
N LEU A 89 -9.12 13.49 -0.57
CA LEU A 89 -10.41 12.79 -0.66
C LEU A 89 -10.90 12.22 0.68
N LEU A 90 -10.10 12.29 1.75
CA LEU A 90 -10.55 11.94 3.10
C LEU A 90 -11.62 12.93 3.58
N PRO A 91 -12.59 12.57 4.43
CA PRO A 91 -13.57 13.54 4.93
C PRO A 91 -12.92 14.64 5.79
N VAL A 92 -13.51 15.84 5.79
CA VAL A 92 -13.13 16.89 6.75
C VAL A 92 -13.66 16.48 8.13
N GLY A 93 -12.79 16.48 9.12
CA GLY A 93 -13.06 16.18 10.51
C GLY A 93 -12.80 17.35 11.44
N ARG A 94 -12.83 17.06 12.74
CA ARG A 94 -12.45 18.02 13.79
C ARG A 94 -10.96 17.87 14.09
N LEU A 95 -10.37 18.96 14.60
CA LEU A 95 -9.01 18.91 15.13
C LEU A 95 -8.97 17.96 16.34
N PRO A 96 -8.00 17.02 16.40
CA PRO A 96 -7.88 16.10 17.53
C PRO A 96 -7.61 16.84 18.85
N PRO A 97 -8.07 16.32 20.00
CA PRO A 97 -7.86 16.92 21.32
C PRO A 97 -6.39 17.25 21.63
N GLU A 98 -5.46 16.43 21.14
CA GLU A 98 -4.02 16.63 21.29
C GLU A 98 -3.51 17.93 20.65
N LEU A 99 -4.27 18.49 19.71
CA LEU A 99 -3.94 19.68 18.95
C LEU A 99 -4.85 20.89 19.26
N GLU A 100 -5.90 20.75 20.08
CA GLU A 100 -6.86 21.83 20.38
C GLU A 100 -6.19 23.09 20.97
N GLY A 101 -5.09 22.92 21.71
CA GLY A 101 -4.31 24.03 22.28
C GLY A 101 -3.42 24.78 21.27
N ALA A 102 -3.23 24.24 20.06
CA ALA A 102 -2.38 24.84 19.03
C ALA A 102 -3.16 25.89 18.24
N LYS A 103 -3.17 27.14 18.72
CA LYS A 103 -3.90 28.26 18.11
C LYS A 103 -3.56 28.50 16.64
N ASP A 104 -2.34 28.20 16.25
CA ASP A 104 -1.83 28.33 14.89
C ASP A 104 -2.29 27.21 13.95
N LEU A 105 -2.96 26.17 14.46
CA LEU A 105 -3.63 25.12 13.69
C LEU A 105 -5.16 25.31 13.64
N GLN A 106 -5.70 26.33 14.32
CA GLN A 106 -7.12 26.62 14.30
C GLN A 106 -7.54 27.27 12.97
N GLY A 107 -8.74 26.95 12.49
CA GLY A 107 -9.30 27.53 11.27
C GLY A 107 -8.93 26.81 9.96
N PHE A 108 -8.02 25.83 10.00
CA PHE A 108 -7.73 24.98 8.85
C PHE A 108 -8.78 23.87 8.70
N GLU A 109 -9.05 23.46 7.46
CA GLU A 109 -9.78 22.21 7.20
C GLU A 109 -8.92 21.01 7.65
N VAL A 110 -9.42 20.20 8.57
CA VAL A 110 -8.67 19.06 9.10
C VAL A 110 -9.12 17.79 8.41
N ARG A 111 -8.20 17.03 7.79
CA ARG A 111 -8.44 15.65 7.34
C ARG A 111 -7.65 14.69 8.22
N LEU A 112 -8.25 13.55 8.55
CA LEU A 112 -7.69 12.62 9.53
C LEU A 112 -7.32 11.28 8.89
N ILE A 113 -6.16 10.74 9.28
CA ILE A 113 -5.84 9.31 9.20
C ILE A 113 -5.81 8.81 10.66
N PRO A 114 -6.90 8.16 11.13
CA PRO A 114 -7.01 7.80 12.55
C PRO A 114 -6.09 6.65 12.97
N GLY A 115 -5.86 5.69 12.07
CA GLY A 115 -5.00 4.53 12.34
C GLY A 115 -3.52 4.75 12.00
N SER A 116 -2.73 3.70 12.18
CA SER A 116 -1.33 3.69 11.73
C SER A 116 -1.22 3.68 10.21
N MET A 117 -0.14 4.24 9.68
CA MET A 117 0.22 4.13 8.27
C MET A 117 1.55 3.37 8.16
N LYS A 118 1.49 2.04 8.18
CA LYS A 118 2.67 1.17 8.03
C LYS A 118 2.69 0.57 6.64
N ILE A 119 3.74 0.89 5.89
CA ILE A 119 4.05 0.35 4.57
C ILE A 119 5.54 0.02 4.58
N VAL A 120 5.88 -1.25 4.79
CA VAL A 120 7.25 -1.70 5.08
C VAL A 120 7.75 -2.63 3.97
N ASN A 121 9.03 -2.54 3.62
CA ASN A 121 9.68 -3.40 2.62
C ASN A 121 8.88 -3.51 1.30
N SER A 122 8.18 -2.44 0.92
CA SER A 122 7.17 -2.45 -0.15
C SER A 122 7.59 -1.56 -1.33
N VAL A 123 6.85 -1.65 -2.43
CA VAL A 123 7.01 -0.76 -3.59
C VAL A 123 5.71 0.01 -3.80
N VAL A 124 5.80 1.34 -3.80
CA VAL A 124 4.67 2.21 -4.14
C VAL A 124 4.89 2.78 -5.54
N ARG A 125 4.07 2.33 -6.49
CA ARG A 125 4.21 2.69 -7.92
C ARG A 125 3.50 3.99 -8.29
N GLY A 126 2.47 4.37 -7.54
CA GLY A 126 1.75 5.63 -7.73
C GLY A 126 2.21 6.70 -6.75
N ALA A 127 1.71 7.92 -6.95
CA ALA A 127 2.01 9.03 -6.07
C ALA A 127 1.17 9.00 -4.80
N ILE A 128 1.67 9.61 -3.72
CA ILE A 128 0.90 9.89 -2.50
C ILE A 128 0.86 11.40 -2.36
N ARG A 129 -0.34 12.00 -2.30
CA ARG A 129 -0.47 13.46 -2.28
C ARG A 129 -1.51 13.92 -1.27
N TYR A 130 -1.13 14.91 -0.47
CA TYR A 130 -2.02 15.82 0.23
C TYR A 130 -1.79 17.24 -0.30
N GLY A 131 -2.60 17.66 -1.27
CA GLY A 131 -2.40 18.89 -2.03
C GLY A 131 -3.14 20.11 -1.47
N SER A 132 -4.01 19.96 -0.46
CA SER A 132 -4.84 21.06 0.06
C SER A 132 -4.00 22.22 0.58
N THR A 133 -4.12 23.39 -0.03
CA THR A 133 -3.41 24.63 0.34
C THR A 133 -4.00 25.33 1.56
N GLN A 134 -5.19 24.92 2.00
CA GLN A 134 -5.97 25.55 3.08
C GLN A 134 -6.28 24.58 4.23
N GLY A 135 -5.78 23.35 4.15
CA GLY A 135 -6.04 22.31 5.14
C GLY A 135 -4.79 21.76 5.81
N LEU A 136 -5.04 20.97 6.85
CA LEU A 136 -4.08 20.13 7.54
C LEU A 136 -4.46 18.66 7.39
N LEU A 137 -3.48 17.82 7.10
CA LEU A 137 -3.61 16.38 7.27
C LEU A 137 -3.09 16.02 8.66
N VAL A 138 -3.87 15.32 9.47
CA VAL A 138 -3.41 14.83 10.78
C VAL A 138 -3.39 13.31 10.76
N VAL A 139 -2.21 12.74 11.03
CA VAL A 139 -2.02 11.30 11.17
C VAL A 139 -1.89 10.98 12.65
N GLN A 140 -2.90 10.29 13.19
CA GLN A 140 -2.99 10.04 14.63
C GLN A 140 -2.17 8.81 15.06
N GLY A 141 -2.08 7.79 14.21
CA GLY A 141 -1.26 6.61 14.46
C GLY A 141 0.20 6.80 14.03
N PRO A 142 1.10 5.85 14.39
CA PRO A 142 2.48 5.87 13.93
C PRO A 142 2.56 5.67 12.41
N VAL A 143 3.59 6.28 11.80
CA VAL A 143 3.88 6.14 10.37
C VAL A 143 5.20 5.41 10.20
N SER A 144 5.21 4.36 9.38
CA SER A 144 6.43 3.64 9.04
C SER A 144 6.49 3.36 7.54
N PHE A 145 7.54 3.86 6.91
CA PHE A 145 7.90 3.58 5.51
C PHE A 145 9.22 2.80 5.41
N ASN A 146 9.59 2.05 6.46
CA ASN A 146 10.87 1.37 6.56
C ASN A 146 11.15 0.48 5.34
N GLY A 147 12.29 0.67 4.68
CA GLY A 147 12.71 -0.11 3.52
C GLY A 147 11.81 0.03 2.28
N THR A 148 10.84 0.94 2.27
CA THR A 148 9.87 1.08 1.18
C THR A 148 10.39 2.01 0.09
N ARG A 149 10.17 1.60 -1.16
CA ARG A 149 10.56 2.34 -2.37
C ARG A 149 9.35 3.05 -2.98
N PHE A 150 9.43 4.36 -3.10
CA PHE A 150 8.43 5.21 -3.75
C PHE A 150 8.92 5.60 -5.15
N GLU A 151 8.21 5.15 -6.19
CA GLU A 151 8.57 5.40 -7.58
C GLU A 151 8.12 6.77 -8.09
N GLN A 152 7.15 7.39 -7.41
CA GLN A 152 6.53 8.66 -7.77
C GLN A 152 6.59 9.64 -6.59
N VAL A 153 6.11 10.86 -6.84
CA VAL A 153 6.10 11.96 -5.87
C VAL A 153 5.34 11.56 -4.60
N VAL A 154 5.91 11.90 -3.45
CA VAL A 154 5.26 11.81 -2.14
C VAL A 154 5.14 13.21 -1.55
N ASP A 155 3.93 13.78 -1.53
CA ASP A 155 3.65 15.07 -0.92
C ASP A 155 2.79 14.88 0.33
N LEU A 156 3.42 15.08 1.48
CA LEU A 156 2.82 15.11 2.81
C LEU A 156 3.05 16.49 3.46
N SER A 157 3.14 17.54 2.66
CA SER A 157 3.22 18.92 3.16
C SER A 157 2.01 19.28 4.02
N ARG A 158 2.17 20.19 4.98
CA ARG A 158 1.12 20.59 5.94
C ARG A 158 0.50 19.41 6.71
N SER A 159 1.26 18.33 6.91
CA SER A 159 0.85 17.20 7.74
C SER A 159 1.32 17.33 9.18
N VAL A 160 0.50 16.92 10.14
CA VAL A 160 0.85 16.80 11.55
C VAL A 160 0.85 15.33 11.94
N PHE A 161 1.99 14.83 12.38
CA PHE A 161 2.18 13.46 12.84
C PHE A 161 2.21 13.45 14.37
N LEU A 162 1.17 12.87 14.98
CA LEU A 162 1.03 12.82 16.43
C LEU A 162 1.92 11.76 17.08
N GLN A 163 2.30 10.74 16.31
CA GLN A 163 3.11 9.61 16.73
C GLN A 163 4.41 9.54 15.93
N PRO A 164 5.39 8.70 16.33
CA PRO A 164 6.67 8.64 15.64
C PRO A 164 6.54 8.31 14.15
N VAL A 165 7.41 8.93 13.35
CA VAL A 165 7.56 8.65 11.92
C VAL A 165 8.88 7.96 11.68
N THR A 166 8.86 6.81 11.00
CA THR A 166 10.06 6.05 10.64
C THR A 166 10.17 5.92 9.13
N LEU A 167 11.23 6.47 8.54
CA LEU A 167 11.56 6.43 7.13
C LEU A 167 12.84 5.63 6.87
N SER A 168 13.41 4.96 7.88
CA SER A 168 14.73 4.32 7.77
C SER A 168 14.79 3.38 6.56
N GLY A 169 15.84 3.51 5.74
CA GLY A 169 16.01 2.73 4.50
C GLY A 169 14.98 2.99 3.39
N ALA A 170 14.02 3.92 3.57
CA ALA A 170 13.08 4.29 2.52
C ALA A 170 13.80 4.98 1.35
N GLN A 171 13.29 4.77 0.13
CA GLN A 171 13.87 5.31 -1.10
C GLN A 171 12.81 6.11 -1.85
N PHE A 172 12.98 7.43 -1.90
CA PHE A 172 12.13 8.32 -2.70
C PHE A 172 12.83 8.58 -4.04
N LEU A 173 12.34 7.96 -5.12
CA LEU A 173 12.99 8.08 -6.44
C LEU A 173 12.66 9.39 -7.15
N ARG A 174 11.61 10.08 -6.71
CA ARG A 174 11.15 11.40 -7.16
C ARG A 174 11.14 12.36 -5.98
N GLU A 175 10.61 13.55 -6.20
CA GLU A 175 10.46 14.58 -5.18
C GLU A 175 9.59 14.07 -4.01
N SER A 176 10.03 14.38 -2.79
CA SER A 176 9.27 14.12 -1.58
C SER A 176 9.16 15.39 -0.76
N TYR A 177 7.93 15.80 -0.46
CA TYR A 177 7.65 17.06 0.23
C TYR A 177 7.05 16.80 1.61
N PHE A 178 7.71 17.36 2.63
CA PHE A 178 7.23 17.42 4.01
C PHE A 178 7.16 18.88 4.49
N VAL A 179 6.92 19.82 3.55
CA VAL A 179 6.96 21.26 3.81
C VAL A 179 5.90 21.63 4.84
N GLN A 180 6.30 22.37 5.88
CA GLN A 180 5.42 22.70 7.03
C GLN A 180 4.88 21.47 7.78
N GLY A 181 5.49 20.29 7.61
CA GLY A 181 5.18 19.10 8.37
C GLY A 181 5.60 19.23 9.84
N ARG A 182 4.80 18.69 10.76
CA ARG A 182 5.06 18.71 12.21
C ARG A 182 5.18 17.30 12.76
N PHE A 183 6.29 16.99 13.41
CA PHE A 183 6.59 15.67 13.98
C PHE A 183 6.64 15.77 15.50
N LEU A 184 5.57 15.37 16.20
CA LEU A 184 5.44 15.62 17.65
C LEU A 184 6.20 14.62 18.52
N ARG A 185 6.54 13.45 17.97
CA ARG A 185 7.20 12.34 18.71
C ARG A 185 8.48 11.83 18.04
N GLY A 186 9.05 12.64 17.15
CA GLY A 186 10.31 12.35 16.46
C GLY A 186 10.14 11.77 15.05
N LEU A 187 11.23 11.88 14.30
CA LEU A 187 11.40 11.39 12.94
C LEU A 187 12.72 10.62 12.87
N TYR A 188 12.66 9.36 12.44
CA TYR A 188 13.83 8.51 12.21
C TYR A 188 13.97 8.29 10.71
N ALA A 189 15.13 8.64 10.14
CA ALA A 189 15.36 8.59 8.69
C ALA A 189 16.75 8.03 8.35
N GLU A 190 17.21 7.04 9.12
CA GLU A 190 18.55 6.48 8.90
C GLU A 190 18.60 5.78 7.54
N LYS A 191 19.62 6.09 6.72
CA LYS A 191 19.78 5.51 5.39
C LYS A 191 18.60 5.77 4.43
N THR A 192 17.74 6.73 4.74
CA THR A 192 16.72 7.20 3.78
C THR A 192 17.42 7.88 2.61
N THR A 193 17.00 7.59 1.39
CA THR A 193 17.49 8.25 0.19
C THR A 193 16.40 9.09 -0.46
N PHE A 194 16.79 10.26 -0.93
CA PHE A 194 15.91 11.23 -1.55
C PHE A 194 16.36 11.50 -2.98
N GLY A 195 15.40 11.65 -3.88
CA GLY A 195 15.64 11.91 -5.29
C GLY A 195 16.30 13.27 -5.53
N PRO A 196 16.73 13.54 -6.77
CA PRO A 196 17.64 14.66 -7.11
C PRO A 196 17.09 16.08 -6.89
N HIS A 197 15.80 16.24 -6.54
CA HIS A 197 15.14 17.52 -6.34
C HIS A 197 14.38 17.57 -5.00
N THR A 198 15.05 17.20 -3.91
CA THR A 198 14.50 17.20 -2.54
C THR A 198 15.05 18.32 -1.68
#